data_AF-A0A538LDG4-F1
#
_entry.id   AF-A0A538LDG4-F1
#
_cell.length_a   1.000
_cell.length_b   1.000
_cell.length_c   1.000
_cell.angle_alpha   90.00
_cell.angle_beta   90.00
_cell.angle_gamma   90.00
#
_symmetry.space_group_name_H-M   'P 1'
#
loop_
_entity.id
_entity.type
_entity.pdbx_description
1 polymer ?
#
loop_
_entity_poly.entity_id
_entity_poly.type
_entity_poly.pdbx_seq_one_letter_code
_entity_poly.pdbx_strand_id
1 'polypeptide(L)' 'MAWQLADELGWAKTYDAEYLALASLLRCQLVTIDARLHRGAARLGLVVAPTDL' A
#
# COMPACT_ATOMS: atom_id res chain seq x y z
N MET A 1 12.47 2.54 -7.37
CA MET A 1 13.06 1.47 -6.51
C MET A 1 12.05 1.15 -5.42
N ALA A 2 11.20 0.13 -5.63
CA ALA A 2 10.15 -0.24 -4.67
C ALA A 2 10.72 -0.95 -3.42
N TRP A 3 11.90 -1.56 -3.55
CA TRP A 3 12.56 -2.31 -2.49
C TRP A 3 13.10 -1.43 -1.35
N GLN A 4 13.53 -0.19 -1.62
CA GLN A 4 14.03 0.71 -0.57
C GLN A 4 12.91 1.17 0.38
N LEU A 5 11.71 1.43 -0.17
CA LEU A 5 10.51 1.70 0.62
C LEU A 5 10.07 0.46 1.41
N ALA A 6 10.17 -0.74 0.82
CA ALA A 6 9.82 -1.99 1.49
C ALA A 6 10.70 -2.27 2.72
N ASP A 7 11.99 -1.96 2.62
CA ASP A 7 13.00 -2.18 3.65
C ASP A 7 12.88 -1.14 4.79
N GLU A 8 12.69 0.13 4.47
CA GLU A 8 12.46 1.20 5.48
C GLU A 8 11.14 1.04 6.23
N LEU A 9 10.12 0.46 5.60
CA LEU A 9 8.79 0.32 6.22
C LEU A 9 8.60 -1.00 7.00
N GLY A 10 9.55 -1.94 6.94
CA GLY A 10 9.48 -3.23 7.64
C GLY A 10 8.46 -4.22 7.06
N TRP A 11 8.20 -4.15 5.75
CA TRP A 11 7.16 -4.94 5.09
C TRP A 11 7.72 -6.28 4.68
N ALA A 12 7.82 -7.20 5.64
CA ALA A 12 8.39 -8.54 5.45
C ALA A 12 7.61 -9.47 4.50
N LYS A 13 6.69 -8.94 3.68
CA LYS A 13 6.19 -9.60 2.47
C LYS A 13 6.19 -8.58 1.33
N THR A 14 7.10 -8.78 0.39
CA THR A 14 7.31 -7.96 -0.83
C THR A 14 6.02 -7.60 -1.56
N TYR A 15 5.00 -8.47 -1.47
CA TYR A 15 3.69 -8.31 -2.09
C TYR A 15 2.95 -7.04 -1.66
N ASP A 16 2.98 -6.69 -0.37
CA ASP A 16 2.31 -5.49 0.12
C ASP A 16 2.98 -4.24 -0.46
N ALA A 17 4.32 -4.24 -0.55
CA ALA A 17 5.10 -3.12 -1.06
C ALA A 17 4.93 -2.96 -2.57
N GLU A 18 4.75 -4.06 -3.31
CA GLU A 18 4.44 -4.04 -4.74
C GLU A 18 3.10 -3.35 -5.02
N TYR A 19 2.04 -3.66 -4.26
CA TYR A 19 0.75 -3.00 -4.40
C TYR A 19 0.82 -1.51 -4.10
N LEU A 20 1.55 -1.12 -3.04
CA LEU A 20 1.75 0.30 -2.77
C LEU A 20 2.55 1.01 -3.85
N ALA A 21 3.65 0.40 -4.31
CA ALA A 21 4.51 0.98 -5.32
C ALA A 21 3.73 1.16 -6.63
N LEU A 22 2.90 0.18 -6.98
CA LEU A 22 2.01 0.27 -8.13
C LEU A 22 0.96 1.37 -7.95
N ALA A 23 0.29 1.43 -6.79
CA ALA A 23 -0.72 2.45 -6.50
C ALA A 23 -0.11 3.87 -6.54
N SER A 24 1.09 4.04 -5.98
CA SER A 24 1.83 5.29 -6.02
C SER A 24 2.25 5.66 -7.45
N LEU A 25 2.74 4.70 -8.24
CA LEU A 25 3.16 4.93 -9.62
C LEU A 25 1.98 5.35 -10.51
N LEU A 26 0.84 4.69 -10.34
CA LEU A 26 -0.39 4.95 -11.08
C LEU A 26 -1.19 6.12 -10.52
N ARG A 27 -0.81 6.66 -9.35
CA ARG A 27 -1.54 7.70 -8.61
C ARG A 27 -3.00 7.31 -8.36
N CYS A 28 -3.22 6.05 -7.99
CA CYS A 28 -4.55 5.54 -7.67
C CYS A 28 -4.67 5.14 -6.19
N GLN A 29 -5.92 4.98 -5.75
CA GLN A 29 -6.25 4.52 -4.42
C GLN A 29 -6.33 2.99 -4.39
N LEU A 30 -5.81 2.40 -3.33
CA LEU A 30 -5.88 0.97 -3.05
C LEU A 30 -7.14 0.65 -2.25
N VAL A 31 -7.84 -0.41 -2.65
CA VAL A 31 -8.95 -0.99 -1.90
C VAL A 31 -8.50 -2.37 -1.46
N THR A 32 -8.56 -2.66 -0.15
CA THR A 32 -8.15 -3.96 0.38
C THR A 32 -8.91 -4.29 1.66
N ILE A 33 -9.18 -5.58 1.85
CA ILE A 33 -9.71 -6.15 3.11
C ILE A 33 -8.59 -6.62 4.05
N ASP A 34 -7.34 -6.64 3.58
CA ASP A 34 -6.18 -6.98 4.40
C ASP A 34 -5.85 -5.80 5.33
N ALA A 35 -6.07 -5.98 6.62
CA ALA A 35 -5.88 -4.94 7.62
C ALA A 35 -4.41 -4.45 7.74
N ARG A 36 -3.42 -5.29 7.40
CA ARG A 36 -2.01 -4.90 7.43
C ARG A 36 -1.68 -4.02 6.25
N LEU A 37 -2.05 -4.43 5.04
CA LEU A 37 -1.88 -3.64 3.83
C LEU A 37 -2.64 -2.31 3.91
N HIS A 38 -3.85 -2.33 4.48
CA HIS A 38 -4.65 -1.13 4.73
C HIS A 38 -3.91 -0.13 5.63
N ARG A 39 -3.37 -0.55 6.78
CA ARG A 39 -2.56 0.33 7.65
C ARG A 39 -1.34 0.89 6.92
N GLY A 40 -0.76 0.07 6.07
CA GLY A 40 0.37 0.44 5.26
C GLY A 40 0.06 1.53 4.22
N ALA A 41 -1.00 1.33 3.46
CA ALA A 41 -1.49 2.27 2.46
C ALA A 41 -2.05 3.55 3.08
N ALA A 42 -2.71 3.46 4.25
CA ALA A 42 -3.18 4.60 5.02
C ALA A 42 -2.05 5.55 5.42
N ARG A 43 -0.88 5.02 5.81
CA ARG A 43 0.31 5.83 6.11
C ARG A 43 0.81 6.63 4.91
N LEU A 44 0.50 6.18 3.69
CA LEU A 44 0.90 6.83 2.44
C LEU A 44 -0.24 7.64 1.80
N GLY A 45 -1.44 7.66 2.38
CA GLY A 45 -2.62 8.31 1.78
C GLY A 45 -3.11 7.62 0.50
N LEU A 46 -2.84 6.32 0.36
CA LEU A 46 -3.13 5.52 -0.82
C LEU A 46 -4.27 4.51 -0.60
N VAL A 47 -5.16 4.71 0.38
CA VAL A 47 -6.24 3.76 0.67
C VAL A 47 -7.61 4.43 0.78
N VAL A 48 -8.63 3.75 0.28
CA VAL A 48 -10.04 4.07 0.52
C VAL A 48 -10.75 2.85 1.12
N ALA A 49 -11.74 3.06 1.98
CA ALA A 49 -12.54 1.97 2.48
C ALA A 49 -13.50 1.48 1.37
N PRO A 50 -13.89 0.20 1.35
CA PRO A 50 -14.90 -0.29 0.41
C PRO A 50 -16.25 0.46 0.51
N THR A 51 -16.52 1.08 1.65
CA THR A 51 -17.70 1.93 1.88
C THR A 51 -17.60 3.32 1.28
N ASP A 52 -16.43 3.72 0.80
CA ASP A 52 -16.16 5.05 0.23
C ASP A 52 -16.25 5.06 -1.32
N LEU A 53 -16.55 3.90 -1.93
CA LEU A 53 -16.80 3.71 -3.36
C LEU A 53 -18.28 3.83 -3.68
#